data_AF-W7QS37-F1
#
_entry.id   AF-W7QS37-F1
#
_cell.length_a   1.000
_cell.length_b   1.000
_cell.length_c   1.000
_cell.angle_alpha   90.00
_cell.angle_beta   90.00
_cell.angle_gamma   90.00
#
_symmetry.space_group_name_H-M   'P 1'
#
loop_
_entity.id
_entity.type
_entity.pdbx_description
1 polymer ?
#
loop_
_entity_poly.entity_id
_entity_poly.type
_entity_poly.pdbx_seq_one_letter_code
_entity_poly.pdbx_strand_id
1 'polypeptide(L)'
;MKSLTKYLANPSCCVFQSALVMVVLLLTGCSLTADKTEQVAANNQTANEKTTTDNSSTDSPKQSVESSESQLSETTETPDAQTTKSLKTPEQLALEQAAAQQQAEKLAQQQQQIEDLYKQALDAMRAQDYKQAESLFEQILQLNPKQTGVLINCAIIAKKQQNLAKAQQLLEQVITEQSNHAHAQHLLATVYQQQGIFDKAEQAYKDALKVEPEFKQAMLNYAVLLDLYRGDWQGAKQYYQAFLQLEPDNRQVKMWLAAVEQKAAAAQQGQG
;
A
#
# COMPACT_ATOMS: atom_id res chain seq x y z
N MET A 1 18.00 -31.25 72.68
CA MET A 1 19.26 -30.50 72.57
C MET A 1 18.92 -29.18 71.86
N LYS A 2 18.61 -28.09 72.59
CA LYS A 2 19.50 -26.94 72.94
C LYS A 2 20.29 -26.43 71.71
N SER A 3 20.31 -25.17 71.25
CA SER A 3 19.70 -23.86 71.52
C SER A 3 19.95 -23.01 70.24
N LEU A 4 19.04 -22.19 69.70
CA LEU A 4 18.77 -20.77 70.03
C LEU A 4 19.98 -19.83 70.16
N THR A 5 20.14 -18.91 69.19
CA THR A 5 20.56 -17.47 69.28
C THR A 5 20.48 -16.89 67.86
N LYS A 6 19.46 -16.13 67.41
CA LYS A 6 19.20 -14.68 67.63
C LYS A 6 20.46 -13.81 67.66
N TYR A 7 20.63 -12.90 66.69
CA TYR A 7 20.68 -11.45 66.97
C TYR A 7 20.37 -10.62 65.72
N LEU A 8 19.49 -9.64 65.92
CA LEU A 8 19.00 -8.62 65.00
C LEU A 8 19.90 -7.37 65.06
N ALA A 9 19.65 -6.45 64.10
CA ALA A 9 19.75 -4.99 64.20
C ALA A 9 20.98 -4.28 63.55
N ASN A 10 20.85 -3.93 62.26
CA ASN A 10 20.50 -2.59 61.69
C ASN A 10 21.38 -1.35 62.09
N PRO A 11 21.16 -0.15 61.48
CA PRO A 11 21.84 0.39 60.28
C PRO A 11 22.54 1.76 60.55
N SER A 12 23.32 2.28 59.60
CA SER A 12 23.58 3.73 59.34
C SER A 12 24.57 3.89 58.19
N CYS A 13 24.11 4.39 57.03
CA CYS A 13 24.27 5.78 56.57
C CYS A 13 25.71 6.17 56.19
N CYS A 14 25.97 6.31 54.88
CA CYS A 14 26.68 7.47 54.33
C CYS A 14 26.56 7.52 52.79
N VAL A 15 25.89 8.57 52.33
CA VAL A 15 25.83 9.09 50.97
C VAL A 15 27.17 9.76 50.63
N PHE A 16 27.69 9.60 49.41
CA PHE A 16 28.21 10.66 48.52
C PHE A 16 29.04 10.07 47.34
N GLN A 17 28.48 10.21 46.14
CA GLN A 17 29.10 10.89 44.98
C GLN A 17 30.48 10.43 44.49
N SER A 18 30.52 9.85 43.28
CA SER A 18 31.32 10.36 42.15
C SER A 18 31.12 9.52 40.89
N ALA A 19 30.90 10.22 39.79
CA ALA A 19 30.77 9.70 38.44
C ALA A 19 32.09 9.17 37.89
N LEU A 20 32.06 8.12 37.08
CA LEU A 20 32.87 8.07 35.86
C LEU A 20 32.29 7.09 34.83
N VAL A 21 32.08 7.65 33.64
CA VAL A 21 31.81 7.03 32.35
C VAL A 21 32.87 5.98 32.00
N MET A 22 32.46 4.82 31.44
CA MET A 22 33.25 4.04 30.48
C MET A 22 32.32 3.11 29.69
N VAL A 23 32.00 3.56 28.48
CA VAL A 23 31.48 2.78 27.36
C VAL A 23 32.63 1.93 26.81
N VAL A 24 32.49 0.59 26.77
CA VAL A 24 33.22 -0.25 25.80
C VAL A 24 32.32 -1.39 25.33
N LEU A 25 32.05 -1.33 24.03
CA LEU A 25 31.45 -2.35 23.18
C LEU A 25 32.25 -3.66 23.19
N LEU A 26 31.57 -4.80 23.29
CA LEU A 26 32.08 -6.06 22.75
C LEU A 26 31.01 -6.74 21.89
N LEU A 27 31.36 -6.81 20.60
CA LEU A 27 30.71 -7.54 19.53
C LEU A 27 31.11 -9.03 19.60
N THR A 28 30.14 -9.92 19.62
CA THR A 28 30.13 -11.27 19.02
C THR A 28 28.64 -11.66 18.95
N GLY A 29 27.99 -11.89 17.81
CA GLY A 29 28.45 -12.59 16.62
C GLY A 29 28.05 -14.06 16.74
N CYS A 30 26.80 -14.39 16.41
CA CYS A 30 26.38 -15.74 16.00
C CYS A 30 25.08 -15.67 15.20
N SER A 31 25.01 -16.52 14.19
CA SER A 31 24.26 -16.39 12.94
C SER A 31 23.07 -17.34 12.86
N LEU A 32 22.16 -17.04 11.91
CA LEU A 32 21.25 -17.95 11.18
C LEU A 32 20.21 -18.72 12.01
N THR A 33 18.91 -18.68 11.71
CA THR A 33 18.32 -19.06 10.41
C THR A 33 17.12 -18.20 10.03
N ALA A 34 17.09 -17.75 8.77
CA ALA A 34 15.95 -17.10 8.13
C ALA A 34 14.98 -18.17 7.60
N ASP A 35 13.73 -18.12 8.06
CA ASP A 35 12.60 -18.81 7.44
C ASP A 35 11.89 -17.84 6.48
N LYS A 36 11.72 -18.27 5.24
CA LYS A 36 11.11 -17.50 4.15
C LYS A 36 9.68 -17.97 3.99
N THR A 37 8.70 -17.19 4.47
CA THR A 37 7.34 -17.23 3.94
C THR A 37 6.64 -15.87 4.03
N GLU A 38 6.23 -15.39 2.85
CA GLU A 38 5.28 -14.32 2.55
C GLU A 38 5.51 -12.92 3.14
N GLN A 39 6.31 -12.15 2.41
CA GLN A 39 6.37 -10.70 2.50
C GLN A 39 5.36 -10.09 1.52
N VAL A 40 4.10 -9.95 1.94
CA VAL A 40 3.21 -8.92 1.35
C VAL A 40 3.58 -7.61 2.05
N ALA A 41 4.63 -6.97 1.55
CA ALA A 41 5.02 -5.65 2.00
C ALA A 41 3.97 -4.64 1.50
N ALA A 42 3.21 -4.07 2.43
CA ALA A 42 2.50 -2.84 2.24
C ALA A 42 3.52 -1.73 1.95
N ASN A 43 3.73 -1.43 0.67
CA ASN A 43 4.56 -0.31 0.25
C ASN A 43 3.67 0.93 0.20
N ASN A 44 3.54 1.63 1.33
CA ASN A 44 2.95 2.96 1.37
C ASN A 44 4.09 3.97 1.50
N GLN A 45 4.75 4.26 0.37
CA GLN A 45 5.66 5.40 0.28
C GLN A 45 4.92 6.57 -0.36
N THR A 46 4.88 7.63 0.44
CA THR A 46 4.54 9.02 0.13
C THR A 46 5.06 9.47 -1.23
N ALA A 47 4.14 9.81 -2.14
CA ALA A 47 4.41 10.73 -3.25
C ALA A 47 3.61 12.01 -3.00
N ASN A 48 4.27 12.98 -2.37
CA ASN A 48 3.89 14.37 -2.38
C ASN A 48 4.68 15.02 -3.51
N GLU A 49 4.05 15.31 -4.65
CA GLU A 49 4.63 16.22 -5.64
C GLU A 49 3.53 17.05 -6.32
N LYS A 50 3.35 18.24 -5.73
CA LYS A 50 3.41 19.54 -6.40
C LYS A 50 2.75 19.64 -7.78
N THR A 51 1.59 20.27 -7.75
CA THR A 51 0.99 21.05 -8.83
C THR A 51 2.01 21.88 -9.62
N THR A 52 2.08 21.64 -10.92
CA THR A 52 2.34 22.67 -11.93
C THR A 52 1.32 22.51 -13.04
N THR A 53 0.34 23.41 -13.00
CA THR A 53 -0.47 23.83 -14.14
C THR A 53 0.43 24.37 -15.24
N ASP A 54 0.38 23.78 -16.43
CA ASP A 54 0.73 24.48 -17.67
C ASP A 54 -0.27 24.08 -18.76
N ASN A 55 -1.27 24.95 -18.93
CA ASN A 55 -2.07 25.03 -20.14
C ASN A 55 -1.32 25.94 -21.11
N SER A 56 -0.84 25.39 -22.23
CA SER A 56 -0.45 26.18 -23.39
C SER A 56 -1.32 25.80 -24.59
N SER A 57 -2.43 26.51 -24.73
CA SER A 57 -3.13 26.66 -26.01
C SER A 57 -2.70 28.00 -26.60
N THR A 58 -1.91 27.96 -27.67
CA THR A 58 -1.58 29.12 -28.51
C THR A 58 -2.47 29.08 -29.73
N ASP A 59 -3.41 30.02 -29.83
CA ASP A 59 -3.70 30.67 -31.12
C ASP A 59 -4.14 32.12 -30.88
N SER A 60 -3.63 33.00 -31.73
CA SER A 60 -3.64 34.47 -31.65
C SER A 60 -4.78 35.06 -32.53
N PRO A 61 -4.82 36.37 -32.87
CA PRO A 61 -4.96 37.57 -32.02
C PRO A 61 -5.97 38.62 -32.59
N LYS A 62 -6.03 39.79 -31.91
CA LYS A 62 -6.53 41.13 -32.34
C LYS A 62 -8.05 41.35 -32.16
N GLN A 63 -8.57 42.51 -31.76
CA GLN A 63 -8.13 43.88 -32.04
C GLN A 63 -8.92 44.93 -31.19
N SER A 64 -8.23 46.05 -30.91
CA SER A 64 -8.70 47.47 -30.91
C SER A 64 -9.71 47.99 -29.84
N VAL A 65 -9.30 48.97 -29.01
CA VAL A 65 -9.51 50.46 -29.15
C VAL A 65 -10.81 50.86 -28.38
N GLU A 66 -10.98 51.94 -27.59
CA GLU A 66 -10.48 53.31 -27.55
C GLU A 66 -10.84 53.96 -26.18
N SER A 67 -10.05 54.98 -25.79
CA SER A 67 -10.40 56.29 -25.16
C SER A 67 -11.33 56.35 -23.91
N SER A 68 -11.20 57.27 -22.96
CA SER A 68 -10.80 58.69 -23.03
C SER A 68 -10.37 59.21 -21.64
N GLU A 69 -9.51 60.21 -21.64
CA GLU A 69 -9.11 61.04 -20.49
C GLU A 69 -10.20 62.06 -20.09
N SER A 70 -10.29 62.43 -18.81
CA SER A 70 -10.53 63.83 -18.40
C SER A 70 -10.06 64.07 -16.96
N GLN A 71 -9.54 65.29 -16.73
CA GLN A 71 -8.79 65.71 -15.57
C GLN A 71 -9.61 66.54 -14.54
N LEU A 72 -8.98 66.74 -13.37
CA LEU A 72 -9.09 67.85 -12.39
C LEU A 72 -10.25 67.84 -11.38
N SER A 73 -9.95 67.69 -10.09
CA SER A 73 -9.56 68.79 -9.18
C SER A 73 -9.55 68.35 -7.70
N GLU A 74 -8.66 68.97 -6.92
CA GLU A 74 -8.42 68.77 -5.49
C GLU A 74 -9.63 69.07 -4.59
N THR A 75 -9.80 68.32 -3.50
CA THR A 75 -9.55 68.84 -2.13
C THR A 75 -9.63 67.70 -1.10
N THR A 76 -8.52 67.53 -0.38
CA THR A 76 -8.40 67.21 1.05
C THR A 76 -9.49 66.37 1.73
N GLU A 77 -9.16 65.10 2.02
CA GLU A 77 -9.28 64.49 3.35
C GLU A 77 -8.46 63.17 3.36
N THR A 78 -7.57 63.02 4.34
CA THR A 78 -7.02 61.73 4.79
C THR A 78 -7.41 61.59 6.27
N PRO A 79 -7.40 60.41 6.91
CA PRO A 79 -7.03 59.06 6.46
C PRO A 79 -8.09 57.99 6.85
N ASP A 80 -7.73 56.72 6.70
CA ASP A 80 -8.35 55.58 7.41
C ASP A 80 -9.66 54.99 6.88
N ALA A 81 -9.50 54.18 5.84
CA ALA A 81 -9.99 52.81 5.95
C ALA A 81 -8.78 51.88 5.79
N GLN A 82 -7.92 51.86 6.82
CA GLN A 82 -7.17 50.65 7.11
C GLN A 82 -8.19 49.52 7.07
N THR A 83 -8.11 48.67 6.06
CA THR A 83 -8.53 47.28 6.22
C THR A 83 -7.58 46.75 7.27
N THR A 84 -7.90 47.01 8.54
CA THR A 84 -7.23 46.40 9.67
C THR A 84 -7.52 44.92 9.50
N LYS A 85 -6.58 44.22 8.85
CA LYS A 85 -6.39 42.80 9.07
C LYS A 85 -6.07 42.71 10.56
N SER A 86 -7.13 42.64 11.36
CA SER A 86 -7.06 42.70 12.81
C SER A 86 -6.02 41.67 13.25
N LEU A 87 -4.88 42.16 13.74
CA LEU A 87 -3.83 41.29 14.22
C LEU A 87 -4.42 40.52 15.40
N LYS A 88 -4.51 39.20 15.25
CA LYS A 88 -4.97 38.31 16.33
C LYS A 88 -4.19 38.64 17.59
N THR A 89 -4.89 38.78 18.72
CA THR A 89 -4.22 39.01 20.01
C THR A 89 -3.35 37.81 20.37
N PRO A 90 -2.29 37.98 21.18
CA PRO A 90 -1.47 36.86 21.65
C PRO A 90 -2.30 35.73 22.28
N GLU A 91 -3.39 36.08 22.96
CA GLU A 91 -4.35 35.12 23.54
C GLU A 91 -5.14 34.36 22.46
N GLN A 92 -5.64 35.05 21.43
CA GLN A 92 -6.31 34.42 20.29
C GLN A 92 -5.38 33.50 19.52
N LEU A 93 -4.11 33.90 19.37
CA LEU A 93 -3.08 33.08 18.72
C LEU A 93 -2.75 31.83 19.54
N ALA A 94 -2.62 31.96 20.87
CA ALA A 94 -2.38 30.82 21.75
C ALA A 94 -3.56 29.83 21.77
N LEU A 95 -4.80 30.33 21.75
CA LEU A 95 -6.00 29.49 21.70
C LEU A 95 -6.11 28.71 20.38
N GLU A 96 -5.79 29.37 19.26
CA GLU A 96 -5.74 28.72 17.95
C GLU A 96 -4.63 27.67 17.86
N GLN A 97 -3.45 27.95 18.41
CA GLN A 97 -2.34 26.99 18.50
C GLN A 97 -2.71 25.78 19.36
N ALA A 98 -3.36 25.98 20.51
CA ALA A 98 -3.82 24.90 21.38
C ALA A 98 -4.86 24.01 20.69
N ALA A 99 -5.82 24.61 19.97
CA ALA A 99 -6.82 23.86 19.21
C ALA A 99 -6.18 23.05 18.05
N ALA A 100 -5.21 23.64 17.33
CA ALA A 100 -4.48 22.97 16.28
C ALA A 100 -3.65 21.78 16.82
N GLN A 101 -3.01 21.96 17.99
CA GLN A 101 -2.26 20.89 18.65
C GLN A 101 -3.19 19.74 19.09
N GLN A 102 -4.33 20.06 19.72
CA GLN A 102 -5.30 19.05 20.13
C GLN A 102 -5.87 18.27 18.93
N GLN A 103 -6.12 18.96 17.82
CA GLN A 103 -6.56 18.32 16.59
C GLN A 103 -5.48 17.41 16.00
N ALA A 104 -4.21 17.83 16.02
CA ALA A 104 -3.10 17.01 15.55
C ALA A 104 -2.91 15.75 16.41
N GLU A 105 -3.02 15.87 17.74
CA GLU A 105 -2.96 14.74 18.67
C GLU A 105 -4.09 13.73 18.40
N LYS A 106 -5.32 14.22 18.17
CA LYS A 106 -6.47 13.37 17.83
C LYS A 106 -6.25 12.60 16.52
N LEU A 107 -5.71 13.27 15.50
CA LEU A 107 -5.39 12.63 14.22
C LEU A 107 -4.28 11.59 14.38
N ALA A 108 -3.25 11.87 15.18
CA ALA A 108 -2.18 10.93 15.47
C ALA A 108 -2.70 9.68 16.21
N GLN A 109 -3.58 9.85 17.19
CA GLN A 109 -4.24 8.75 17.89
C GLN A 109 -5.10 7.91 16.95
N GLN A 110 -5.86 8.56 16.07
CA GLN A 110 -6.68 7.87 15.07
C GLN A 110 -5.82 7.07 14.09
N GLN A 111 -4.69 7.64 13.64
CA GLN A 111 -3.75 6.97 12.77
C GLN A 111 -3.12 5.74 13.46
N GLN A 112 -2.70 5.89 14.72
CA GLN A 112 -2.17 4.77 15.51
C GLN A 112 -3.21 3.67 15.68
N GLN A 113 -4.47 4.03 15.96
CA GLN A 113 -5.56 3.07 16.08
C GLN A 113 -5.78 2.28 14.78
N ILE A 114 -5.72 2.93 13.62
CA ILE A 114 -5.84 2.26 12.32
C ILE A 114 -4.70 1.26 12.12
N GLU A 115 -3.47 1.62 12.47
CA GLU A 115 -2.30 0.75 12.34
C GLU A 115 -2.41 -0.49 13.24
N ASP A 116 -2.85 -0.30 14.48
CA ASP A 116 -3.04 -1.40 15.43
C ASP A 116 -4.15 -2.35 14.98
N LEU A 117 -5.27 -1.82 14.47
CA LEU A 117 -6.35 -2.62 13.88
C LEU A 117 -5.86 -3.39 12.65
N TYR A 118 -5.08 -2.74 11.78
CA TYR A 118 -4.58 -3.37 10.57
C TYR A 118 -3.64 -4.54 10.89
N LYS A 119 -2.75 -4.36 11.87
CA LYS A 119 -1.86 -5.43 12.34
C LYS A 119 -2.65 -6.62 12.89
N GLN A 120 -3.63 -6.37 13.75
CA GLN A 120 -4.50 -7.41 14.30
C GLN A 120 -5.27 -8.14 13.20
N ALA A 121 -5.75 -7.42 12.18
CA ALA A 121 -6.47 -8.02 11.05
C ALA A 121 -5.57 -8.96 10.25
N LEU A 122 -4.32 -8.57 10.01
CA LEU A 122 -3.34 -9.43 9.35
C LEU A 122 -3.00 -10.68 10.18
N ASP A 123 -2.88 -10.54 11.49
CA ASP A 123 -2.63 -11.67 12.38
C ASP A 123 -3.82 -12.64 12.38
N ALA A 124 -5.05 -12.13 12.38
CA ALA A 124 -6.26 -12.94 12.21
C ALA A 124 -6.31 -13.65 10.84
N MET A 125 -5.91 -12.97 9.75
CA MET A 125 -5.79 -13.61 8.42
C MET A 125 -4.78 -14.76 8.42
N ARG A 126 -3.61 -14.58 9.05
CA ARG A 126 -2.59 -15.63 9.18
C ARG A 126 -3.09 -16.82 9.99
N ALA A 127 -3.89 -16.55 11.02
CA ALA A 127 -4.57 -17.58 11.81
C ALA A 127 -5.77 -18.22 11.08
N GLN A 128 -6.10 -17.77 9.87
CA GLN A 128 -7.28 -18.15 9.10
C GLN A 128 -8.62 -17.83 9.81
N ASP A 129 -8.60 -16.97 10.83
CA ASP A 129 -9.81 -16.40 11.42
C ASP A 129 -10.32 -15.25 10.55
N TYR A 130 -10.87 -15.63 9.40
CA TYR A 130 -11.37 -14.69 8.41
C TYR A 130 -12.51 -13.82 8.94
N LYS A 131 -13.31 -14.33 9.89
CA LYS A 131 -14.42 -13.58 10.48
C LYS A 131 -13.90 -12.44 11.34
N GLN A 132 -12.89 -12.70 12.18
CA GLN A 132 -12.25 -11.64 12.96
C GLN A 132 -11.53 -10.64 12.04
N ALA A 133 -10.81 -11.13 11.04
CA ALA A 133 -10.11 -10.26 10.09
C ALA A 133 -11.06 -9.31 9.34
N GLU A 134 -12.20 -9.81 8.83
CA GLU A 134 -13.22 -8.97 8.18
C GLU A 134 -13.76 -7.90 9.15
N SER A 135 -14.09 -8.28 10.39
CA SER A 135 -14.59 -7.32 11.38
C SER A 135 -13.58 -6.22 11.71
N LEU A 136 -12.28 -6.54 11.77
CA LEU A 136 -11.23 -5.56 12.00
C LEU A 136 -11.02 -4.65 10.79
N PHE A 137 -11.06 -5.20 9.56
CA PHE A 137 -10.98 -4.38 8.35
C PHE A 137 -12.21 -3.47 8.16
N GLU A 138 -13.40 -3.92 8.53
CA GLU A 138 -14.62 -3.09 8.52
C GLU A 138 -14.49 -1.88 9.45
N GLN A 139 -13.90 -2.06 10.64
CA GLN A 139 -13.61 -0.94 11.55
C GLN A 139 -12.64 0.08 10.91
N ILE A 140 -11.63 -0.40 10.18
CA ILE A 140 -10.70 0.50 9.48
C ILE A 140 -11.41 1.25 8.35
N LEU A 141 -12.27 0.57 7.58
CA LEU A 141 -13.04 1.20 6.51
C LEU A 141 -14.06 2.21 7.03
N GLN A 142 -14.57 2.07 8.26
CA GLN A 142 -15.39 3.11 8.91
C GLN A 142 -14.59 4.38 9.20
N LEU A 143 -13.30 4.26 9.51
CA LEU A 143 -12.40 5.40 9.76
C LEU A 143 -11.86 6.00 8.45
N ASN A 144 -11.57 5.16 7.45
CA ASN A 144 -11.09 5.57 6.13
C ASN A 144 -11.68 4.67 5.02
N PRO A 145 -12.81 5.08 4.39
CA PRO A 145 -13.55 4.25 3.43
C PRO A 145 -12.82 3.90 2.13
N LYS A 146 -11.72 4.58 1.79
CA LYS A 146 -11.01 4.43 0.50
C LYS A 146 -9.62 3.83 0.62
N GLN A 147 -9.32 3.14 1.72
CA GLN A 147 -8.01 2.52 1.89
C GLN A 147 -7.87 1.27 1.01
N THR A 148 -7.22 1.41 -0.16
CA THR A 148 -7.10 0.33 -1.15
C THR A 148 -6.43 -0.93 -0.60
N GLY A 149 -5.42 -0.78 0.26
CA GLY A 149 -4.77 -1.93 0.92
C GLY A 149 -5.71 -2.77 1.77
N VAL A 150 -6.72 -2.16 2.41
CA VAL A 150 -7.74 -2.89 3.17
C VAL A 150 -8.75 -3.56 2.24
N LEU A 151 -9.20 -2.87 1.19
CA LEU A 151 -10.10 -3.45 0.19
C LEU A 151 -9.48 -4.70 -0.47
N ILE A 152 -8.18 -4.66 -0.78
CA ILE A 152 -7.43 -5.81 -1.30
C ILE A 152 -7.44 -6.98 -0.31
N ASN A 153 -7.16 -6.74 0.98
CA ASN A 153 -7.19 -7.80 1.98
C ASN A 153 -8.59 -8.40 2.15
N CYS A 154 -9.64 -7.57 2.15
CA CYS A 154 -11.02 -8.03 2.15
C CYS A 154 -11.34 -8.89 0.92
N ALA A 155 -10.83 -8.53 -0.26
CA ALA A 155 -11.01 -9.32 -1.48
C ALA A 155 -10.29 -10.67 -1.39
N ILE A 156 -9.08 -10.71 -0.83
CA ILE A 156 -8.33 -11.94 -0.58
C ILE A 156 -9.13 -12.86 0.36
N ILE A 157 -9.67 -12.32 1.46
CA ILE A 157 -10.51 -13.08 2.38
C ILE A 157 -11.76 -13.62 1.67
N ALA A 158 -12.49 -12.77 0.95
CA ALA A 158 -13.68 -13.16 0.21
C ALA A 158 -13.38 -14.30 -0.78
N LYS A 159 -12.25 -14.21 -1.50
CA LYS A 159 -11.78 -15.28 -2.40
C LYS A 159 -11.47 -16.57 -1.65
N LYS A 160 -10.81 -16.51 -0.49
CA LYS A 160 -10.53 -17.69 0.36
C LYS A 160 -11.82 -18.36 0.84
N GLN A 161 -12.85 -17.57 1.14
CA GLN A 161 -14.19 -18.04 1.51
C GLN A 161 -15.05 -18.48 0.31
N GLN A 162 -14.51 -18.53 -0.92
CA GLN A 162 -15.24 -18.82 -2.17
C GLN A 162 -16.34 -17.81 -2.53
N ASN A 163 -16.38 -16.64 -1.89
CA ASN A 163 -17.25 -15.55 -2.28
C ASN A 163 -16.60 -14.72 -3.41
N LEU A 164 -16.54 -15.32 -4.60
CA LEU A 164 -15.86 -14.74 -5.77
C LEU A 164 -16.52 -13.45 -6.24
N ALA A 165 -17.84 -13.31 -6.08
CA ALA A 165 -18.57 -12.09 -6.43
C ALA A 165 -18.16 -10.89 -5.57
N LYS A 166 -18.08 -11.07 -4.23
CA LYS A 166 -17.58 -10.03 -3.32
C LYS A 166 -16.12 -9.68 -3.61
N ALA A 167 -15.28 -10.69 -3.86
CA ALA A 167 -13.87 -10.47 -4.21
C ALA A 167 -13.72 -9.62 -5.48
N GLN A 168 -14.49 -9.95 -6.53
CA GLN A 168 -14.51 -9.19 -7.78
C GLN A 168 -14.92 -7.72 -7.54
N GLN A 169 -16.04 -7.48 -6.87
CA GLN A 169 -16.55 -6.14 -6.59
C GLN A 169 -15.50 -5.27 -5.86
N LEU A 170 -14.86 -5.82 -4.84
CA LEU A 170 -13.83 -5.12 -4.06
C LEU A 170 -12.61 -4.77 -4.91
N LEU A 171 -12.18 -5.66 -5.80
CA LEU A 171 -11.02 -5.42 -6.68
C LEU A 171 -11.35 -4.44 -7.79
N GLU A 172 -12.56 -4.48 -8.35
CA GLU A 172 -13.04 -3.48 -9.31
C GLU A 172 -13.09 -2.09 -8.68
N GLN A 173 -13.49 -1.99 -7.41
CA GLN A 173 -13.44 -0.73 -6.66
C GLN A 173 -12.00 -0.20 -6.53
N VAL A 174 -11.03 -1.07 -6.21
CA VAL A 174 -9.61 -0.69 -6.13
C VAL A 174 -9.10 -0.20 -7.48
N ILE A 175 -9.42 -0.90 -8.57
CA ILE A 175 -8.96 -0.57 -9.92
C ILE A 175 -9.62 0.71 -10.45
N THR A 176 -10.85 1.02 -10.03
CA THR A 176 -11.52 2.28 -10.37
C THR A 176 -10.76 3.50 -9.82
N GLU A 177 -10.24 3.38 -8.59
CA GLU A 177 -9.46 4.45 -7.95
C GLU A 177 -7.98 4.42 -8.39
N GLN A 178 -7.43 3.23 -8.67
CA GLN A 178 -6.03 3.00 -9.02
C GLN A 178 -5.93 2.05 -10.21
N SER A 179 -6.15 2.59 -11.41
CA SER A 179 -6.13 1.81 -12.66
C SER A 179 -4.80 1.11 -12.95
N ASN A 180 -3.72 1.54 -12.28
CA ASN A 180 -2.35 1.11 -12.52
C ASN A 180 -1.86 0.17 -11.39
N HIS A 181 -2.75 -0.53 -10.70
CA HIS A 181 -2.39 -1.38 -9.56
C HIS A 181 -2.19 -2.84 -10.00
N ALA A 182 -0.95 -3.22 -10.34
CA ALA A 182 -0.61 -4.55 -10.87
C ALA A 182 -1.12 -5.71 -9.98
N HIS A 183 -0.91 -5.63 -8.66
CA HIS A 183 -1.39 -6.66 -7.73
C HIS A 183 -2.92 -6.80 -7.69
N ALA A 184 -3.67 -5.69 -7.77
CA ALA A 184 -5.13 -5.76 -7.81
C ALA A 184 -5.64 -6.38 -9.12
N GLN A 185 -5.01 -6.03 -10.25
CA GLN A 185 -5.30 -6.63 -11.56
C GLN A 185 -4.99 -8.13 -11.58
N HIS A 186 -3.85 -8.56 -11.02
CA HIS A 186 -3.50 -9.97 -10.87
C HIS A 186 -4.53 -10.72 -10.01
N LEU A 187 -4.90 -10.18 -8.85
CA LEU A 187 -5.92 -10.79 -8.00
C LEU A 187 -7.26 -10.89 -8.74
N LEU A 188 -7.66 -9.86 -9.47
CA LEU A 188 -8.90 -9.87 -10.25
C LEU A 188 -8.84 -10.94 -11.35
N ALA A 189 -7.70 -11.09 -12.02
CA ALA A 189 -7.48 -12.15 -12.99
C ALA A 189 -7.65 -13.54 -12.37
N THR A 190 -7.11 -13.77 -11.17
CA THR A 190 -7.28 -15.05 -10.47
C THR A 190 -8.72 -15.30 -10.03
N VAL A 191 -9.49 -14.25 -9.70
CA VAL A 191 -10.93 -14.36 -9.40
C VAL A 191 -11.70 -14.74 -10.66
N TYR A 192 -11.46 -14.05 -11.79
CA TYR A 192 -12.08 -14.38 -13.07
C TYR A 192 -11.75 -15.80 -13.54
N GLN A 193 -10.51 -16.23 -13.36
CA GLN A 193 -10.10 -17.60 -13.68
C GLN A 193 -10.85 -18.63 -12.83
N GLN A 194 -11.04 -18.38 -11.52
CA GLN A 194 -11.82 -19.26 -10.65
C GLN A 194 -13.32 -19.28 -10.98
N GLN A 195 -13.84 -18.18 -11.53
CA GLN A 195 -15.21 -18.11 -12.05
C GLN A 195 -15.37 -18.75 -13.44
N GLY A 196 -14.27 -19.12 -14.11
CA GLY A 196 -14.29 -19.65 -15.48
C GLY A 196 -14.41 -18.58 -16.58
N ILE A 197 -14.27 -17.29 -16.22
CA ILE A 197 -14.38 -16.16 -17.16
C ILE A 197 -13.00 -15.88 -17.76
N PHE A 198 -12.53 -16.79 -18.60
CA PHE A 198 -11.13 -16.81 -19.04
C PHE A 198 -10.70 -15.61 -19.88
N ASP A 199 -11.59 -15.04 -20.71
CA ASP A 199 -11.25 -13.86 -21.52
C ASP A 199 -10.95 -12.64 -20.64
N LYS A 200 -11.72 -12.45 -19.57
CA LYS A 200 -11.46 -11.37 -18.60
C LYS A 200 -10.22 -11.65 -17.75
N ALA A 201 -10.00 -12.91 -17.38
CA ALA A 201 -8.79 -13.31 -16.65
C ALA A 201 -7.53 -13.00 -17.47
N GLU A 202 -7.53 -13.36 -18.75
CA GLU A 202 -6.43 -13.08 -19.67
C GLU A 202 -6.16 -11.58 -19.79
N GLN A 203 -7.20 -10.76 -19.99
CA GLN A 203 -7.03 -9.31 -20.07
C GLN A 203 -6.43 -8.74 -18.77
N ALA A 204 -6.95 -9.15 -17.61
CA ALA A 204 -6.46 -8.66 -16.32
C ALA A 204 -5.01 -9.10 -16.03
N TYR A 205 -4.59 -10.30 -16.47
CA TYR A 205 -3.18 -10.69 -16.39
C TYR A 205 -2.28 -9.83 -17.30
N LYS A 206 -2.73 -9.55 -18.54
CA LYS A 206 -2.00 -8.65 -19.46
C LYS A 206 -1.86 -7.25 -18.87
N ASP A 207 -2.92 -6.72 -18.26
CA ASP A 207 -2.90 -5.40 -17.64
C ASP A 207 -1.91 -5.37 -16.47
N ALA A 208 -1.91 -6.41 -15.61
CA ALA A 208 -0.96 -6.52 -14.52
C ALA A 208 0.50 -6.54 -15.01
N LEU A 209 0.79 -7.30 -16.07
CA LEU A 209 2.12 -7.40 -16.67
C LEU A 209 2.52 -6.17 -17.49
N LYS A 210 1.56 -5.37 -17.94
CA LYS A 210 1.84 -4.07 -18.57
C LYS A 210 2.33 -3.06 -17.54
N VAL A 211 1.78 -3.10 -16.32
CA VAL A 211 2.20 -2.24 -15.21
C VAL A 211 3.53 -2.73 -14.62
N GLU A 212 3.65 -4.03 -14.36
CA GLU A 212 4.84 -4.65 -13.76
C GLU A 212 5.29 -5.86 -14.61
N PRO A 213 6.20 -5.65 -15.59
CA PRO A 213 6.61 -6.70 -16.52
C PRO A 213 7.30 -7.92 -15.88
N GLU A 214 7.95 -7.75 -14.74
CA GLU A 214 8.64 -8.81 -14.00
C GLU A 214 7.78 -9.40 -12.85
N PHE A 215 6.46 -9.18 -12.87
CA PHE A 215 5.56 -9.68 -11.85
C PHE A 215 5.38 -11.21 -11.95
N LYS A 216 6.31 -11.94 -11.31
CA LYS A 216 6.43 -13.40 -11.34
C LYS A 216 5.11 -14.15 -11.15
N GLN A 217 4.30 -13.76 -10.18
CA GLN A 217 3.01 -14.42 -9.89
C GLN A 217 1.99 -14.25 -11.02
N ALA A 218 1.97 -13.08 -11.68
CA ALA A 218 1.11 -12.84 -12.83
C ALA A 218 1.61 -13.61 -14.06
N MET A 219 2.92 -13.62 -14.32
CA MET A 219 3.52 -14.38 -15.42
C MET A 219 3.17 -15.87 -15.30
N LEU A 220 3.37 -16.45 -14.10
CA LEU A 220 3.15 -17.86 -13.88
C LEU A 220 1.66 -18.24 -14.02
N ASN A 221 0.77 -17.49 -13.38
CA ASN A 221 -0.66 -17.78 -13.44
C ASN A 221 -1.23 -17.56 -14.85
N TYR A 222 -0.71 -16.58 -15.58
CA TYR A 222 -1.11 -16.37 -16.97
C TYR A 222 -0.63 -17.50 -17.88
N ALA A 223 0.61 -17.98 -17.72
CA ALA A 223 1.09 -19.16 -18.43
C ALA A 223 0.21 -20.39 -18.18
N VAL A 224 -0.21 -20.61 -16.93
CA VAL A 224 -1.14 -21.68 -16.56
C VAL A 224 -2.52 -21.49 -17.20
N LEU A 225 -3.03 -20.26 -17.27
CA LEU A 225 -4.28 -19.96 -17.96
C LEU A 225 -4.20 -20.34 -19.44
N LEU A 226 -3.11 -19.96 -20.10
CA LEU A 226 -2.87 -20.22 -21.52
C LEU A 226 -2.77 -21.73 -21.82
N ASP A 227 -1.99 -22.47 -21.02
CA ASP A 227 -1.81 -23.92 -21.20
C ASP A 227 -3.11 -24.69 -20.99
N LEU A 228 -3.79 -24.47 -19.85
CA LEU A 228 -4.87 -25.34 -19.40
C LEU A 228 -6.24 -24.96 -19.97
N TYR A 229 -6.49 -23.68 -20.24
CA TYR A 229 -7.83 -23.19 -20.58
C TYR A 229 -7.93 -22.56 -21.96
N ARG A 230 -6.83 -22.05 -22.51
CA ARG A 230 -6.83 -21.45 -23.87
C ARG A 230 -6.30 -22.39 -24.93
N GLY A 231 -5.48 -23.38 -24.55
CA GLY A 231 -4.76 -24.21 -25.52
C GLY A 231 -3.70 -23.42 -26.31
N ASP A 232 -3.35 -22.21 -25.85
CA ASP A 232 -2.27 -21.42 -26.44
C ASP A 232 -0.93 -21.88 -25.84
N TRP A 233 -0.47 -23.04 -26.30
CA TRP A 233 0.77 -23.64 -25.82
C TRP A 233 2.00 -22.80 -26.18
N GLN A 234 1.94 -22.02 -27.26
CA GLN A 234 3.05 -21.16 -27.64
C GLN A 234 3.17 -19.95 -26.70
N GLY A 235 2.05 -19.31 -26.36
CA GLY A 235 2.01 -18.25 -25.36
C GLY A 235 2.40 -18.77 -23.97
N ALA A 236 1.86 -19.93 -23.56
CA ALA A 236 2.23 -20.56 -22.29
C ALA A 236 3.73 -20.83 -22.18
N LYS A 237 4.35 -21.36 -23.26
CA LYS A 237 5.79 -21.59 -23.34
C LYS A 237 6.58 -20.31 -23.09
N GLN A 238 6.21 -19.22 -23.76
CA GLN A 238 6.89 -17.92 -23.63
C GLN A 238 6.88 -17.42 -22.19
N TYR A 239 5.72 -17.46 -21.52
CA TYR A 239 5.62 -16.99 -20.14
C TYR A 239 6.29 -17.92 -19.12
N TYR A 240 6.26 -19.25 -19.32
CA TYR A 240 7.05 -20.16 -18.48
C TYR A 240 8.56 -19.94 -18.64
N GLN A 241 9.04 -19.71 -19.85
CA GLN A 241 10.46 -19.39 -20.10
C GLN A 241 10.83 -18.06 -19.44
N ALA A 242 10.01 -17.03 -19.59
CA ALA A 242 10.25 -15.73 -18.98
C ALA A 242 10.24 -15.81 -17.44
N PHE A 243 9.32 -16.58 -16.84
CA PHE A 243 9.34 -16.85 -15.39
C PHE A 243 10.64 -17.54 -14.96
N LEU A 244 11.12 -18.53 -15.72
CA LEU A 244 12.36 -19.25 -15.41
C LEU A 244 13.63 -18.41 -15.59
N GLN A 245 13.58 -17.28 -16.31
CA GLN A 245 14.68 -16.31 -16.27
C GLN A 245 14.80 -15.64 -14.89
N LEU A 246 13.67 -15.46 -14.20
CA LEU A 246 13.62 -14.84 -12.87
C LEU A 246 13.77 -15.87 -11.74
N GLU A 247 13.34 -17.11 -11.96
CA GLU A 247 13.41 -18.22 -10.99
C GLU A 247 14.02 -19.49 -11.64
N PRO A 248 15.33 -19.51 -11.95
CA PRO A 248 15.95 -20.57 -12.75
C PRO A 248 15.88 -21.96 -12.14
N ASP A 249 15.72 -22.07 -10.82
CA ASP A 249 15.73 -23.34 -10.10
C ASP A 249 14.33 -23.91 -9.82
N ASN A 250 13.27 -23.27 -10.33
CA ASN A 250 11.91 -23.74 -10.12
C ASN A 250 11.63 -25.03 -10.91
N ARG A 251 11.78 -26.17 -10.23
CA ARG A 251 11.57 -27.51 -10.81
C ARG A 251 10.16 -27.72 -11.35
N GLN A 252 9.15 -27.19 -10.66
CA GLN A 252 7.75 -27.35 -11.07
C GLN A 252 7.49 -26.69 -12.42
N VAL A 253 8.00 -25.47 -12.60
CA VAL A 253 7.83 -24.73 -13.86
C VAL A 253 8.66 -25.35 -14.99
N LYS A 254 9.84 -25.90 -14.70
CA LYS A 254 10.59 -26.70 -15.70
C LYS A 254 9.79 -27.89 -16.21
N MET A 255 9.08 -28.60 -15.32
CA MET A 255 8.21 -29.71 -15.72
C MET A 255 7.03 -29.24 -16.57
N TRP A 256 6.37 -28.14 -16.18
CA TRP A 256 5.26 -27.57 -16.96
C TRP A 256 5.71 -27.08 -18.33
N LEU A 257 6.87 -26.44 -18.42
CA LEU A 257 7.47 -26.03 -19.68
C LEU A 257 7.71 -27.23 -20.61
N ALA A 258 8.35 -28.30 -20.12
CA ALA A 258 8.60 -29.50 -20.91
C ALA A 258 7.29 -30.14 -21.43
N ALA A 259 6.24 -30.16 -20.62
CA ALA A 259 4.93 -30.66 -21.02
C ALA A 259 4.28 -29.78 -22.11
N VAL A 260 4.34 -28.46 -21.95
CA VAL A 260 3.83 -27.50 -22.95
C VAL A 260 4.59 -27.59 -24.27
N GLU A 261 5.90 -27.81 -24.24
CA GLU A 261 6.72 -27.94 -25.45
C GLU A 261 6.32 -29.16 -26.30
N GLN A 262 5.97 -30.27 -25.66
CA GLN A 262 5.45 -31.45 -26.38
C GLN A 262 4.10 -31.14 -27.04
N LYS A 263 3.18 -30.47 -26.32
CA LYS A 263 1.88 -30.06 -26.87
C LYS A 263 2.06 -29.12 -28.07
N ALA A 264 2.92 -28.11 -27.93
CA ALA A 264 3.19 -27.14 -28.98
C ALA A 264 3.81 -27.80 -30.23
N ALA A 265 4.73 -28.75 -30.07
CA ALA A 265 5.33 -29.48 -31.18
C ALA A 265 4.32 -30.38 -31.91
N ALA A 266 3.49 -31.11 -31.16
CA ALA A 266 2.45 -31.96 -31.75
C ALA A 266 1.42 -31.15 -32.57
N ALA A 267 1.08 -29.95 -32.09
CA ALA A 267 0.16 -29.03 -32.78
C ALA A 267 0.69 -28.59 -34.15
N GLN A 268 2.00 -28.33 -34.25
CA GLN A 268 2.65 -27.89 -35.48
C GLN A 268 2.72 -29.02 -36.52
N GLN A 269 2.87 -30.27 -36.07
CA GLN A 269 2.96 -31.44 -36.95
C GLN A 269 1.60 -31.87 -37.53
N GLY A 270 0.48 -31.56 -36.86
CA GLY A 270 -0.88 -31.89 -37.32
C GLY A 270 -1.51 -30.87 -38.28
N GLN A 271 -0.80 -29.81 -38.65
CA GLN A 271 -1.29 -28.72 -39.51
C GLN A 271 -0.71 -28.75 -40.94
N GLY A 272 0.06 -29.78 -41.31
CA GLY A 272 0.60 -30.00 -42.65
C GLY A 272 -0.10 -31.14 -43.39
#